data_AF-A0A165H9W9-F1
#
_entry.id   AF-A0A165H9W9-F1
#
_cell.length_a   1.000
_cell.length_b   1.000
_cell.length_c   1.000
_cell.angle_alpha   90.00
_cell.angle_beta   90.00
_cell.angle_gamma   90.00
#
_symmetry.space_group_name_H-M   'P 1'
#
loop_
_entity.id
_entity.type
_entity.pdbx_description
1 polymer ?
#
loop_
_entity_poly.entity_id
_entity_poly.type
_entity_poly.pdbx_seq_one_letter_code
_entity_poly.pdbx_strand_id
1 'polypeptide(L)'
;MEYLDSAYPDTPRVFSSDSATKAQQLAFEKWFVGEVFVPVVRLLFPGVPAILDDPGAQYFRLTREKWFGSPLNEWTPVGSDERAEVWKTIKSGLEKLGAAYKKRENSASVWLIGDHPTYGDFVVLSFLIFVKRTIRENEWEELLGWHAAFWRKLWDASLPYQHVDS
;
A
#
# COMPACT_ATOMS: atom_id res chain seq x y z
N MET A 1 -7.82 14.26 -4.50
CA MET A 1 -6.76 14.43 -5.52
C MET A 1 -7.24 15.28 -6.70
N GLU A 2 -8.38 14.97 -7.35
CA GLU A 2 -8.88 15.81 -8.48
C GLU A 2 -9.15 17.28 -8.13
N TYR A 3 -9.68 17.56 -6.93
CA TYR A 3 -9.85 18.93 -6.44
C TYR A 3 -8.51 19.67 -6.30
N LEU A 4 -7.45 18.99 -5.84
CA LEU A 4 -6.14 19.59 -5.63
C LEU A 4 -5.46 19.94 -6.95
N ASP A 5 -5.47 19.02 -7.93
CA ASP A 5 -4.90 19.26 -9.26
C ASP A 5 -5.62 20.41 -10.01
N SER A 6 -6.93 20.59 -9.75
CA SER A 6 -7.69 21.70 -10.33
C SER A 6 -7.52 23.03 -9.58
N ALA A 7 -7.33 23.00 -8.26
CA ALA A 7 -7.21 24.20 -7.43
C ALA A 7 -5.78 24.78 -7.41
N TYR A 8 -4.76 23.96 -7.68
CA TYR A 8 -3.34 24.34 -7.66
C TYR A 8 -2.62 23.92 -8.94
N PRO A 9 -2.89 24.58 -10.08
CA PRO A 9 -2.38 24.16 -11.39
C PRO A 9 -0.85 24.31 -11.54
N ASP A 10 -0.21 25.12 -10.69
CA ASP A 10 1.24 25.37 -10.68
C ASP A 10 2.03 24.30 -9.90
N THR A 11 1.36 23.29 -9.34
CA THR A 11 2.00 22.18 -8.62
C THR A 11 2.17 20.95 -9.51
N PRO A 12 3.17 20.08 -9.26
CA PRO A 12 3.33 18.83 -10.00
C PRO A 12 2.04 18.00 -9.94
N ARG A 13 1.46 17.71 -11.12
CA ARG A 13 0.17 17.03 -11.19
C ARG A 13 0.30 15.55 -10.89
N VAL A 14 -0.63 15.04 -10.08
CA VAL A 14 -0.69 13.61 -9.73
C VAL A 14 -1.55 12.82 -10.72
N PHE A 15 -2.60 13.45 -11.25
CA PHE A 15 -3.28 12.99 -12.46
C PHE A 15 -2.69 13.70 -13.69
N SER A 16 -2.27 12.95 -14.71
CA SER A 16 -2.09 13.56 -16.03
C SER A 16 -3.44 14.13 -16.50
N SER A 17 -3.41 15.23 -17.25
CA SER A 17 -4.64 15.91 -17.72
C SER A 17 -5.45 15.11 -18.76
N ASP A 18 -5.03 13.90 -19.10
CA ASP A 18 -5.72 13.02 -20.03
C ASP A 18 -6.76 12.16 -19.30
N SER A 19 -8.02 12.31 -19.71
CA SER A 19 -9.15 11.49 -19.24
C SER A 19 -8.93 9.97 -19.41
N ALA A 20 -8.18 9.53 -20.42
CA ALA A 20 -7.85 8.12 -20.61
C ALA A 20 -6.95 7.60 -19.48
N THR A 21 -5.99 8.42 -19.02
CA THR A 21 -5.13 8.06 -17.88
C THR A 21 -5.91 8.03 -16.57
N LYS A 22 -6.91 8.90 -16.39
CA LYS A 22 -7.78 8.87 -15.19
C LYS A 22 -8.57 7.58 -15.08
N ALA A 23 -9.21 7.13 -16.16
CA ALA A 23 -9.96 5.88 -16.17
C ALA A 23 -9.05 4.67 -15.88
N GLN A 24 -7.83 4.66 -16.44
CA GLN A 24 -6.82 3.62 -16.16
C GLN A 24 -6.40 3.61 -14.69
N GLN A 25 -6.19 4.77 -14.08
CA GLN A 25 -5.80 4.88 -12.67
C GLN A 25 -6.92 4.45 -11.71
N LEU A 26 -8.18 4.75 -12.01
CA LEU A 26 -9.33 4.24 -11.24
C LEU A 26 -9.50 2.72 -11.39
N ALA A 27 -9.27 2.18 -12.58
CA ALA A 27 -9.26 0.73 -12.80
C ALA A 27 -8.12 0.06 -12.02
N PHE A 28 -6.95 0.67 -12.01
CA PHE A 28 -5.80 0.23 -11.21
C PHE A 28 -6.11 0.24 -9.71
N GLU A 29 -6.73 1.29 -9.18
CA GLU A 29 -7.11 1.35 -7.76
C GLU A 29 -8.10 0.23 -7.40
N LYS A 30 -9.15 0.01 -8.20
CA LYS A 30 -10.11 -1.07 -7.97
C LYS A 30 -9.44 -2.44 -7.97
N TRP A 31 -8.57 -2.68 -8.95
CA TRP A 31 -7.78 -3.91 -9.04
C TRP A 31 -6.85 -4.06 -7.82
N PHE A 32 -6.14 -2.99 -7.44
CA PHE A 32 -5.24 -2.98 -6.28
C PHE A 32 -6.00 -3.33 -4.99
N VAL A 33 -7.17 -2.72 -4.77
CA VAL A 33 -7.99 -3.00 -3.59
C VAL A 33 -8.40 -4.47 -3.55
N GLY A 34 -8.90 -5.02 -4.66
CA GLY A 34 -9.39 -6.40 -4.71
C GLY A 34 -8.29 -7.45 -4.64
N GLU A 35 -7.18 -7.25 -5.35
CA GLU A 35 -6.15 -8.27 -5.53
C GLU A 35 -4.98 -8.17 -4.55
N VAL A 36 -4.81 -7.01 -3.91
CA VAL A 36 -3.65 -6.75 -3.03
C VAL A 36 -4.10 -6.37 -1.63
N PHE A 37 -4.95 -5.37 -1.47
CA PHE A 37 -5.32 -4.87 -0.14
C PHE A 37 -6.25 -5.81 0.63
N VAL A 38 -7.40 -6.17 0.04
CA VAL A 38 -8.41 -7.01 0.70
C VAL A 38 -7.85 -8.37 1.16
N PRO A 39 -7.04 -9.10 0.37
CA PRO A 39 -6.52 -10.40 0.79
C PRO A 39 -5.58 -10.34 2.00
N VAL A 40 -5.00 -9.18 2.31
CA VAL A 40 -3.96 -9.05 3.36
C VAL A 40 -4.48 -8.36 4.63
N VAL A 41 -5.74 -7.92 4.67
CA VAL A 41 -6.30 -7.20 5.83
C VAL A 41 -6.20 -7.99 7.13
N ARG A 42 -6.28 -9.34 7.05
CA ARG A 42 -6.16 -10.22 8.23
C ARG A 42 -4.78 -10.13 8.90
N LEU A 43 -3.74 -9.82 8.13
CA LEU A 43 -2.39 -9.59 8.63
C LEU A 43 -2.21 -8.18 9.20
N LEU A 44 -2.78 -7.17 8.53
CA LEU A 44 -2.52 -5.75 8.83
C LEU A 44 -3.40 -5.21 9.95
N PHE A 45 -4.69 -5.56 9.97
CA PHE A 45 -5.66 -5.00 10.91
C PHE A 45 -5.34 -5.25 12.39
N PRO A 46 -4.76 -6.39 12.79
CA PRO A 46 -4.31 -6.59 14.17
C PRO A 46 -3.28 -5.56 14.65
N GLY A 47 -2.48 -4.99 13.75
CA GLY A 47 -1.51 -3.94 14.06
C GLY A 47 -2.09 -2.52 14.12
N VAL A 48 -3.28 -2.29 13.56
CA VAL A 48 -3.89 -0.95 13.47
C VAL A 48 -4.13 -0.29 14.83
N PRO A 49 -4.60 -0.98 15.88
CA PRO A 49 -4.78 -0.36 17.19
C PRO A 49 -3.52 0.28 17.78
N ALA A 50 -2.32 -0.17 17.38
CA ALA A 50 -1.06 0.38 17.88
C ALA A 50 -0.67 1.72 17.24
N ILE A 51 -1.36 2.14 16.17
CA ILE A 51 -1.08 3.39 15.43
C ILE A 51 -2.21 4.41 15.53
N LEU A 52 -3.20 4.13 16.37
CA LEU A 52 -4.33 5.01 16.67
C LEU A 52 -4.20 5.54 18.10
N ASP A 53 -4.97 6.59 18.41
CA ASP A 53 -5.23 7.01 19.78
C ASP A 53 -6.14 6.02 20.51
N ASP A 54 -6.23 6.08 21.84
CA ASP A 54 -7.01 5.12 22.63
C ASP A 54 -8.48 5.02 22.20
N PRO A 55 -9.21 6.14 21.95
CA PRO A 55 -10.58 6.07 21.45
C PRO A 55 -10.68 5.43 20.06
N GLY A 56 -9.77 5.77 19.15
CA GLY A 56 -9.72 5.20 17.81
C GLY A 56 -9.40 3.71 17.84
N ALA A 57 -8.46 3.29 18.66
CA ALA A 57 -8.09 1.89 18.87
C ALA A 57 -9.29 1.07 19.40
N GLN A 58 -10.02 1.60 20.40
CA GLN A 58 -11.21 0.94 20.94
C GLN A 58 -12.31 0.81 19.87
N TYR A 59 -12.63 1.91 19.17
CA TYR A 59 -13.61 1.90 18.09
C TYR A 59 -13.24 0.90 17.00
N PHE A 60 -11.96 0.85 16.61
CA PHE A 60 -11.47 -0.06 15.59
C PHE A 60 -11.63 -1.53 16.00
N ARG A 61 -11.25 -1.90 17.23
CA ARG A 61 -11.44 -3.27 17.75
C ARG A 61 -12.90 -3.69 17.70
N LEU A 62 -13.80 -2.87 18.26
CA LEU A 62 -15.23 -3.18 18.33
C LEU A 62 -15.88 -3.33 16.95
N THR A 63 -15.55 -2.43 16.03
CA THR A 63 -16.14 -2.45 14.68
C THR A 63 -15.63 -3.63 13.85
N ARG A 64 -14.34 -3.97 13.95
CA ARG A 64 -13.77 -5.09 13.19
C ARG A 64 -14.23 -6.43 13.75
N GLU A 65 -14.34 -6.57 15.07
CA GLU A 65 -14.93 -7.76 15.67
C GLU A 65 -16.38 -7.96 15.19
N LYS A 66 -17.19 -6.91 15.16
CA LYS A 66 -18.57 -6.99 14.63
C LYS A 66 -18.63 -7.35 13.15
N TRP A 67 -17.71 -6.84 12.33
CA TRP A 67 -17.73 -7.08 10.88
C TRP A 67 -17.25 -8.47 10.49
N PHE A 68 -16.32 -9.03 11.25
CA PHE A 68 -15.62 -10.26 10.89
C PHE A 68 -15.90 -11.44 11.83
N GLY A 69 -16.60 -11.20 12.94
CA GLY A 69 -17.08 -12.24 13.85
C GLY A 69 -16.05 -12.79 14.83
N SER A 70 -14.84 -12.23 14.87
CA SER A 70 -13.80 -12.62 15.83
C SER A 70 -12.90 -11.43 16.21
N PRO A 71 -12.33 -11.43 17.42
CA PRO A 71 -11.50 -10.32 17.89
C PRO A 71 -10.16 -10.29 17.15
N LEU A 72 -9.65 -9.06 16.91
CA LEU A 72 -8.44 -8.84 16.10
C LEU A 72 -7.18 -9.53 16.62
N ASN A 73 -7.07 -9.75 17.93
CA ASN A 73 -5.92 -10.41 18.55
C ASN A 73 -5.86 -11.93 18.27
N GLU A 74 -6.95 -12.52 17.79
CA GLU A 74 -6.99 -13.93 17.38
C GLU A 74 -6.60 -14.13 15.91
N TRP A 75 -6.44 -13.04 15.15
CA TRP A 75 -6.18 -13.14 13.71
C TRP A 75 -4.70 -13.34 13.41
N THR A 76 -4.39 -14.33 12.57
CA THR A 76 -3.03 -14.58 12.06
C THR A 76 -1.91 -14.47 13.13
N PRO A 77 -1.98 -15.22 14.25
CA PRO A 77 -0.96 -15.17 15.29
C PRO A 77 0.44 -15.40 14.71
N VAL A 78 1.46 -14.78 15.32
CA VAL A 78 2.85 -14.97 14.88
C VAL A 78 3.21 -16.45 14.93
N GLY A 79 3.71 -16.97 13.80
CA GLY A 79 4.08 -18.38 13.65
C GLY A 79 2.92 -19.32 13.31
N SER A 80 1.69 -18.83 13.13
CA SER A 80 0.59 -19.66 12.66
C SER A 80 0.68 -19.95 11.16
N ASP A 81 0.13 -21.10 10.74
CA ASP A 81 -0.01 -21.44 9.32
C ASP A 81 -0.87 -20.39 8.59
N GLU A 82 -1.91 -19.86 9.24
CA GLU A 82 -2.74 -18.77 8.68
C GLU A 82 -1.88 -17.54 8.34
N ARG A 83 -0.98 -17.12 9.25
CA ARG A 83 -0.08 -15.99 8.99
C ARG A 83 0.86 -16.29 7.83
N ALA A 84 1.42 -17.50 7.78
CA ALA A 84 2.29 -17.92 6.68
C ALA A 84 1.58 -17.90 5.32
N GLU A 85 0.32 -18.34 5.25
CA GLU A 85 -0.48 -18.28 4.03
C GLU A 85 -0.79 -16.85 3.61
N VAL A 86 -1.22 -15.98 4.53
CA VAL A 86 -1.44 -14.55 4.22
C VAL A 86 -0.12 -13.88 3.78
N TRP A 87 1.02 -14.30 4.33
CA TRP A 87 2.35 -13.82 3.90
C TRP A 87 2.71 -14.23 2.47
N LYS A 88 2.32 -15.44 2.05
CA LYS A 88 2.43 -15.85 0.63
C LYS A 88 1.50 -15.00 -0.25
N THR A 89 0.28 -14.72 0.22
CA THR A 89 -0.69 -13.88 -0.51
C THR A 89 -0.18 -12.47 -0.76
N ILE A 90 0.35 -11.78 0.27
CA ILE A 90 0.93 -10.44 0.08
C ILE A 90 2.12 -10.47 -0.88
N LYS A 91 2.98 -11.49 -0.77
CA LYS A 91 4.13 -11.64 -1.68
C LYS A 91 3.68 -11.79 -3.12
N SER A 92 2.67 -12.62 -3.39
CA SER A 92 2.10 -12.80 -4.73
C SER A 92 1.37 -11.55 -5.25
N GLY A 93 0.60 -10.85 -4.39
CA GLY A 93 -0.05 -9.59 -4.75
C GLY A 93 0.98 -8.53 -5.15
N LEU A 94 2.07 -8.42 -4.37
CA LEU A 94 3.21 -7.58 -4.70
C LEU A 94 3.91 -8.07 -5.98
N GLU A 95 4.11 -9.37 -6.21
CA GLU A 95 4.69 -9.85 -7.46
C GLU A 95 3.90 -9.37 -8.69
N LYS A 96 2.57 -9.48 -8.66
CA LYS A 96 1.68 -8.99 -9.72
C LYS A 96 1.83 -7.49 -9.94
N LEU A 97 1.89 -6.71 -8.85
CA LEU A 97 2.16 -5.27 -8.92
C LEU A 97 3.53 -4.99 -9.54
N GLY A 98 4.59 -5.65 -9.05
CA GLY A 98 5.95 -5.50 -9.56
C GLY A 98 6.05 -5.84 -11.03
N ALA A 99 5.26 -6.79 -11.54
CA ALA A 99 5.16 -7.08 -12.97
C ALA A 99 4.54 -5.92 -13.75
N ALA A 100 3.54 -5.22 -13.21
CA ALA A 100 3.00 -4.00 -13.83
C ALA A 100 4.07 -2.90 -13.92
N TYR A 101 4.82 -2.69 -12.83
CA TYR A 101 5.98 -1.79 -12.84
C TYR A 101 7.10 -2.25 -13.79
N LYS A 102 7.21 -3.52 -14.18
CA LYS A 102 8.27 -3.98 -15.11
C LYS A 102 7.92 -3.80 -16.59
N LYS A 103 6.67 -3.51 -16.94
CA LYS A 103 6.22 -3.36 -18.35
C LYS A 103 6.60 -2.01 -19.00
N ARG A 104 7.53 -1.26 -18.41
CA ARG A 104 8.01 0.04 -18.93
C ARG A 104 9.12 -0.16 -19.96
N GLU A 105 9.08 0.63 -21.05
CA GLU A 105 10.09 0.60 -22.12
C GLU A 105 11.45 1.17 -21.69
N ASN A 106 11.49 2.07 -20.70
CA ASN A 106 12.72 2.64 -20.13
C ASN A 106 12.95 2.16 -18.70
N SER A 107 14.09 1.50 -18.47
CA SER A 107 14.45 0.80 -17.22
C SER A 107 14.96 1.69 -16.09
N ALA A 108 15.09 3.01 -16.33
CA ALA A 108 15.72 3.93 -15.38
C ALA A 108 14.77 4.42 -14.27
N SER A 109 13.47 4.54 -14.54
CA SER A 109 12.49 5.04 -13.57
C SER A 109 11.91 3.90 -12.72
N VAL A 110 11.65 4.18 -11.44
CA VAL A 110 10.97 3.27 -10.50
C VAL A 110 9.45 3.46 -10.49
N TRP A 111 8.94 4.53 -11.08
CA TRP A 111 7.52 4.90 -11.09
C TRP A 111 6.71 4.18 -12.18
N LEU A 112 5.41 4.02 -11.99
CA LEU A 112 4.51 3.34 -12.93
C LEU A 112 4.57 3.96 -14.33
N ILE A 113 4.63 5.29 -14.42
CA ILE A 113 4.59 6.03 -15.68
C ILE A 113 5.59 7.18 -15.63
N GLY A 114 6.50 7.26 -16.60
CA GLY A 114 7.46 8.35 -16.73
C GLY A 114 8.46 8.42 -15.57
N ASP A 115 8.97 9.63 -15.31
CA ASP A 115 10.06 9.87 -14.35
C ASP A 115 9.60 10.41 -12.99
N HIS A 116 8.29 10.58 -12.79
CA HIS A 116 7.69 11.12 -11.57
C HIS A 116 6.54 10.23 -11.07
N PRO A 117 6.26 10.22 -9.75
CA PRO A 117 5.15 9.43 -9.22
C PRO A 117 3.81 9.96 -9.70
N THR A 118 2.90 9.05 -10.00
CA THR A 118 1.50 9.31 -10.37
C THR A 118 0.56 8.90 -9.24
N TYR A 119 -0.75 9.14 -9.39
CA TYR A 119 -1.76 8.67 -8.43
C TYR A 119 -1.64 7.17 -8.12
N GLY A 120 -1.40 6.34 -9.14
CA GLY A 120 -1.23 4.90 -8.96
C GLY A 120 -0.03 4.56 -8.07
N ASP A 121 1.06 5.32 -8.21
CA ASP A 121 2.23 5.17 -7.32
C ASP A 121 1.85 5.55 -5.89
N PHE A 122 1.11 6.65 -5.68
CA PHE A 122 0.67 7.06 -4.35
C PHE A 122 -0.31 6.08 -3.69
N VAL A 123 -1.16 5.37 -4.46
CA VAL A 123 -1.98 4.27 -3.94
C VAL A 123 -1.10 3.16 -3.38
N VAL A 124 -0.07 2.75 -4.12
CA VAL A 124 0.88 1.71 -3.69
C VAL A 124 1.73 2.18 -2.51
N LEU A 125 2.24 3.41 -2.53
CA LEU A 125 3.05 3.99 -1.46
C LEU A 125 2.26 4.13 -0.16
N SER A 126 1.00 4.57 -0.24
CA SER A 126 0.10 4.67 0.93
C SER A 126 -0.07 3.29 1.59
N PHE A 127 -0.23 2.25 0.78
CA PHE A 127 -0.27 0.88 1.27
C PHE A 127 1.06 0.44 1.91
N LEU A 128 2.21 0.71 1.29
CA LEU A 128 3.50 0.36 1.88
C LEU A 128 3.75 1.07 3.22
N ILE A 129 3.36 2.34 3.35
CA ILE A 129 3.40 3.07 4.62
C ILE A 129 2.50 2.39 5.65
N PHE A 130 1.28 2.00 5.26
CA PHE A 130 0.36 1.30 6.13
C PHE A 130 0.91 -0.06 6.59
N VAL A 131 1.51 -0.83 5.68
CA VAL A 131 2.19 -2.10 5.99
C VAL A 131 3.31 -1.85 6.99
N LYS A 132 4.25 -0.95 6.70
CA LYS A 132 5.37 -0.60 7.60
C LYS A 132 4.90 -0.25 9.01
N ARG A 133 3.77 0.44 9.14
CA ARG A 133 3.21 0.86 10.42
C ARG A 133 2.48 -0.25 11.20
N THR A 134 2.10 -1.35 10.55
CA THR A 134 1.23 -2.38 11.14
C THR A 134 1.90 -3.74 11.30
N ILE A 135 2.99 -4.01 10.58
CA ILE A 135 3.76 -5.26 10.70
C ILE A 135 5.02 -5.06 11.53
N ARG A 136 5.72 -6.16 11.85
CA ARG A 136 6.96 -6.11 12.63
C ARG A 136 8.13 -5.64 11.75
N GLU A 137 9.12 -5.00 12.35
CA GLU A 137 10.29 -4.47 11.62
C GLU A 137 11.02 -5.54 10.80
N ASN A 138 11.16 -6.76 11.32
CA ASN A 138 11.79 -7.86 10.60
C ASN A 138 10.97 -8.34 9.38
N GLU A 139 9.64 -8.28 9.46
CA GLU A 139 8.76 -8.61 8.34
C GLU A 139 8.78 -7.50 7.29
N TRP A 140 8.92 -6.24 7.73
CA TRP A 140 9.12 -5.10 6.86
C TRP A 140 10.41 -5.21 6.06
N GLU A 141 11.54 -5.50 6.73
CA GLU A 141 12.83 -5.72 6.06
C GLU A 141 12.79 -6.91 5.08
N GLU A 142 12.07 -7.99 5.42
CA GLU A 142 11.87 -9.12 4.51
C GLU A 142 11.11 -8.68 3.24
N LEU A 143 10.01 -7.96 3.38
CA LEU A 143 9.19 -7.46 2.27
C LEU A 143 10.02 -6.57 1.32
N LEU A 144 10.87 -5.72 1.89
CA LEU A 144 11.74 -4.83 1.13
C LEU A 144 12.76 -5.59 0.27
N GLY A 145 13.18 -6.79 0.71
CA GLY A 145 14.06 -7.67 -0.04
C GLY A 145 13.40 -8.38 -1.22
N TRP A 146 12.07 -8.40 -1.32
CA TRP A 146 11.37 -9.15 -2.36
C TRP A 146 11.57 -8.59 -3.77
N HIS A 147 11.41 -9.47 -4.76
CA HIS A 147 11.42 -9.17 -6.19
C HIS A 147 12.67 -8.38 -6.64
N ALA A 148 13.84 -8.87 -6.24
CA ALA A 148 15.14 -8.22 -6.46
C ALA A 148 15.22 -6.80 -5.85
N ALA A 149 14.75 -6.68 -4.61
CA ALA A 149 14.69 -5.44 -3.83
C ALA A 149 13.94 -4.30 -4.54
N PHE A 150 12.96 -4.62 -5.38
CA PHE A 150 12.18 -3.60 -6.10
C PHE A 150 11.43 -2.68 -5.12
N TRP A 151 10.84 -3.26 -4.07
CA TRP A 151 10.11 -2.49 -3.06
C TRP A 151 11.01 -1.56 -2.26
N ARG A 152 12.25 -1.97 -2.00
CA ARG A 152 13.27 -1.09 -1.43
C ARG A 152 13.51 0.13 -2.31
N LYS A 153 13.75 -0.08 -3.61
CA LYS A 153 13.98 1.01 -4.57
C LYS A 153 12.80 1.96 -4.66
N LEU A 154 11.58 1.42 -4.74
CA LEU A 154 10.35 2.22 -4.78
C LEU A 154 10.17 3.03 -3.47
N TRP A 155 10.39 2.40 -2.32
CA TRP A 155 10.32 3.05 -1.02
C TRP A 155 11.33 4.20 -0.92
N ASP A 156 12.59 3.96 -1.27
CA ASP A 156 13.66 4.98 -1.18
C ASP A 156 13.40 6.18 -2.09
N ALA A 157 12.92 5.94 -3.31
CA ALA A 157 12.53 7.01 -4.22
C ALA A 157 11.33 7.83 -3.70
N SER A 158 10.52 7.26 -2.79
CA SER A 158 9.36 7.94 -2.23
C SER A 158 9.65 8.81 -1.01
N LEU A 159 10.83 8.69 -0.39
CA LEU A 159 11.17 9.43 0.83
C LEU A 159 10.95 10.95 0.75
N PRO A 160 11.25 11.65 -0.37
CA PRO A 160 10.96 13.08 -0.51
C PRO A 160 9.47 13.45 -0.45
N TYR A 161 8.56 12.48 -0.55
CA TYR A 161 7.11 12.70 -0.55
C TYR A 161 6.45 12.28 0.78
N GLN A 162 7.22 11.82 1.78
CA GLN A 162 6.70 11.28 3.05
C GLN A 162 6.83 12.25 4.23
N HIS A 163 6.70 13.56 4.00
CA HIS A 163 6.79 14.55 5.06
C HIS A 163 5.67 14.38 6.10
N VAL A 164 6.05 14.40 7.38
CA VAL A 164 5.13 14.46 8.51
C VAL A 164 5.43 15.79 9.20
N ASP A 165 4.48 16.72 9.17
CA ASP A 165 4.59 17.95 9.95
C ASP A 165 4.66 17.57 11.44
N SER A 166 5.62 18.18 12.14
CA SER A 166 5.92 17.91 13.56
C SER A 166 5.17 18.85 14.48
#